data_AF-A0A540VAJ9-F1
#
_entry.id   AF-A0A540VAJ9-F1
#
_cell.length_a   1.000
_cell.length_b   1.000
_cell.length_c   1.000
_cell.angle_alpha   90.00
_cell.angle_beta   90.00
_cell.angle_gamma   90.00
#
_symmetry.space_group_name_H-M   'P 1'
#
loop_
_entity.id
_entity.type
_entity.pdbx_description
1 polymer ?
#
loop_
_entity_poly.entity_id
_entity_poly.type
_entity_poly.pdbx_seq_one_letter_code
_entity_poly.pdbx_strand_id
1 'polypeptide(L)' 'MDLIPPRAEREMAEVLTFGARKYGDGNWQLVEHPEEWYVAAAMRHINAYRDGEENDPETGLHHLAHAMCCLAFVVEEEA' A
#
# COMPACT_ATOMS: atom_id res chain seq x y z
N MET A 1 -3.18 -3.30 19.94
CA MET A 1 -2.42 -3.69 18.75
C MET A 1 -0.99 -3.20 18.97
N ASP A 2 -0.27 -3.90 19.84
CA ASP A 2 1.08 -3.58 20.32
C ASP A 2 2.18 -4.39 19.59
N LEU A 3 1.77 -5.32 18.72
CA LEU A 3 2.66 -6.22 17.99
C LEU A 3 3.03 -5.70 16.58
N ILE A 4 2.36 -4.67 16.07
CA ILE A 4 2.75 -4.05 14.80
C ILE A 4 3.89 -3.07 15.08
N PRO A 5 5.04 -3.16 14.38
CA PRO A 5 6.12 -2.20 14.54
C PRO A 5 5.61 -0.77 14.25
N PRO A 6 5.78 0.20 15.17
CA PRO A 6 5.15 1.52 15.08
C PRO A 6 5.65 2.37 13.90
N ARG A 7 6.84 2.06 13.36
CA ARG A 7 7.31 2.68 12.12
C ARG A 7 6.50 2.18 10.93
N ALA A 8 6.32 0.88 10.79
CA ALA A 8 5.58 0.29 9.68
C ALA A 8 4.11 0.72 9.69
N GLU A 9 3.48 0.74 10.86
CA GLU A 9 2.11 1.25 11.04
C GLU A 9 1.96 2.70 10.55
N ARG A 10 2.89 3.58 10.93
CA ARG A 10 2.85 4.99 10.55
C ARG A 10 3.05 5.19 9.05
N GLU A 11 4.01 4.48 8.46
CA GLU A 11 4.31 4.57 7.02
C GLU A 11 3.10 4.11 6.19
N MET A 12 2.42 3.04 6.61
CA MET A 12 1.16 2.62 5.99
C MET A 12 0.07 3.68 6.16
N ALA A 13 -0.08 4.27 7.34
CA ALA A 13 -1.05 5.33 7.58
C ALA A 13 -0.81 6.56 6.67
N GLU A 14 0.45 6.92 6.40
CA GLU A 14 0.82 7.99 5.47
C GLU A 14 0.44 7.64 4.02
N VAL A 15 0.70 6.41 3.57
CA VAL A 15 0.28 5.93 2.25
C VAL A 15 -1.25 5.94 2.11
N LEU A 16 -1.97 5.42 3.10
CA LEU A 16 -3.44 5.44 3.10
C LEU A 16 -3.97 6.88 3.10
N THR A 17 -3.34 7.79 3.85
CA THR A 17 -3.70 9.22 3.86
C THR A 17 -3.46 9.86 2.49
N PHE A 18 -2.36 9.54 1.81
CA PHE A 18 -2.11 10.00 0.45
C PHE A 18 -3.20 9.48 -0.51
N GLY A 19 -3.50 8.18 -0.45
CA GLY A 19 -4.54 7.56 -1.27
C GLY A 19 -5.92 8.18 -1.06
N ALA A 20 -6.32 8.37 0.20
CA ALA A 20 -7.56 9.04 0.58
C ALA A 20 -7.65 10.47 0.02
N ARG A 21 -6.57 11.25 0.07
CA ARG A 21 -6.54 12.60 -0.50
C ARG A 21 -6.64 12.60 -2.02
N LYS A 22 -6.04 11.62 -2.69
CA LYS A 22 -5.97 11.54 -4.15
C LYS A 22 -7.25 10.95 -4.77
N TYR A 23 -7.82 9.93 -4.15
CA TYR A 23 -8.90 9.12 -4.71
C TYR A 23 -10.21 9.20 -3.92
N GLY A 24 -10.19 9.79 -2.73
CA GLY A 24 -11.31 9.77 -1.78
C GLY A 24 -11.22 8.61 -0.79
N ASP A 25 -11.87 8.80 0.36
CA ASP A 25 -11.93 7.79 1.42
C ASP A 25 -12.63 6.51 0.91
N GLY A 26 -12.05 5.34 1.20
CA GLY A 26 -12.63 4.06 0.82
C GLY A 26 -12.62 3.74 -0.68
N ASN A 27 -12.05 4.60 -1.54
CA ASN A 27 -12.05 4.37 -2.99
C ASN A 27 -11.33 3.06 -3.40
N TRP A 28 -10.46 2.52 -2.54
CA TRP A 28 -9.81 1.23 -2.76
C TRP A 28 -10.81 0.05 -2.85
N GLN A 29 -11.98 0.17 -2.22
CA GLN A 29 -13.05 -0.86 -2.24
C GLN A 29 -13.82 -0.92 -3.57
N LEU A 30 -13.63 0.08 -4.44
CA LEU A 30 -14.34 0.19 -5.71
C LEU A 30 -13.60 -0.48 -6.88
N VAL A 31 -12.42 -1.05 -6.62
CA VAL A 31 -11.59 -1.68 -7.64
C VAL A 31 -12.14 -3.07 -7.96
N GLU A 32 -12.48 -3.30 -9.23
CA GLU A 32 -12.86 -4.62 -9.71
C GLU A 32 -11.64 -5.57 -9.69
N HIS A 33 -11.83 -6.81 -9.25
CA HIS A 33 -10.75 -7.82 -9.11
C HIS A 33 -9.60 -7.37 -8.19
N PRO A 34 -9.88 -7.00 -6.92
CA PRO A 34 -8.89 -6.39 -6.03
C PRO A 34 -7.65 -7.27 -5.82
N GLU A 35 -7.80 -8.59 -5.74
CA GLU A 35 -6.68 -9.54 -5.64
C GLU A 35 -5.66 -9.35 -6.79
N GLU A 36 -6.11 -9.38 -8.04
CA GLU A 36 -5.23 -9.26 -9.20
C GLU A 36 -4.52 -7.89 -9.24
N TRP A 37 -5.28 -6.81 -9.07
CA TRP A 37 -4.75 -5.45 -9.18
C TRP A 37 -3.81 -5.09 -8.02
N TYR A 38 -4.19 -5.41 -6.78
CA TYR A 38 -3.39 -5.07 -5.61
C TYR A 38 -2.19 -5.98 -5.43
N VAL A 39 -2.27 -7.28 -5.78
CA VAL A 39 -1.07 -8.14 -5.83
C VAL A 39 -0.10 -7.62 -6.89
N ALA A 40 -0.57 -7.28 -8.09
CA ALA A 40 0.29 -6.71 -9.13
C ALA A 40 0.90 -5.36 -8.70
N ALA A 41 0.15 -4.50 -8.03
CA ALA A 41 0.65 -3.24 -7.49
C ALA A 41 1.71 -3.47 -6.39
N ALA A 42 1.44 -4.35 -5.44
CA ALA A 42 2.41 -4.72 -4.39
C ALA A 42 3.72 -5.21 -5.00
N MET A 43 3.65 -6.07 -6.02
CA MET A 43 4.83 -6.59 -6.71
C MET A 43 5.64 -5.50 -7.42
N ARG A 44 5.01 -4.46 -7.99
CA ARG A 44 5.75 -3.33 -8.58
C ARG A 44 6.54 -2.57 -7.53
N HIS A 45 5.96 -2.28 -6.36
CA HIS A 45 6.69 -1.62 -5.27
C HIS A 45 7.79 -2.51 -4.69
N ILE A 46 7.55 -3.82 -4.53
CA ILE A 46 8.57 -4.78 -4.06
C ILE A 46 9.75 -4.84 -5.03
N ASN A 47 9.48 -4.86 -6.34
CA ASN A 47 10.52 -4.92 -7.36
C ASN A 47 11.34 -3.62 -7.39
N ALA A 48 10.70 -2.45 -7.35
CA ALA A 48 11.41 -1.17 -7.25
C ALA A 48 12.33 -1.10 -6.02
N TYR A 49 11.84 -1.58 -4.86
CA TYR A 49 12.66 -1.70 -3.66
C TYR A 49 13.87 -2.64 -3.84
N ARG A 50 13.68 -3.77 -4.51
CA ARG A 50 14.77 -4.71 -4.83
C ARG A 50 15.79 -4.12 -5.81
N ASP A 51 15.35 -3.24 -6.69
CA ASP A 51 16.20 -2.51 -7.64
C ASP A 51 16.95 -1.33 -6.99
N GLY A 52 16.71 -1.07 -5.70
CA GLY A 52 17.44 -0.08 -4.88
C GLY A 52 16.69 1.23 -4.66
N GLU A 53 15.43 1.35 -5.10
CA GLU A 53 14.58 2.51 -4.81
C GLU A 53 13.99 2.39 -3.40
N GLU A 54 14.25 3.35 -2.52
CA GLU A 54 13.68 3.33 -1.16
C GLU A 54 12.24 3.86 -1.16
N ASN A 55 12.02 4.97 -1.86
CA ASN A 55 10.76 5.72 -1.87
C ASN A 55 10.18 5.82 -3.28
N ASP A 56 8.87 5.67 -3.35
CA ASP A 56 8.09 5.81 -4.56
C ASP A 56 8.19 7.26 -5.10
N PRO A 57 8.49 7.46 -6.39
CA PRO A 57 8.75 8.79 -6.94
C PRO A 57 7.50 9.67 -7.05
N GLU A 58 6.30 9.09 -7.06
CA GLU A 58 5.05 9.86 -7.09
C GLU A 58 4.73 10.44 -5.70
N THR A 59 4.92 9.63 -4.66
CA THR A 59 4.46 9.95 -3.31
C THR A 59 5.56 10.43 -2.38
N GLY A 60 6.81 10.08 -2.67
CA GLY A 60 7.95 10.23 -1.76
C GLY A 60 7.91 9.29 -0.55
N LEU A 61 7.00 8.31 -0.52
CA LEU A 61 6.81 7.37 0.60
C LEU A 61 7.45 6.02 0.31
N HIS A 62 7.77 5.28 1.38
CA HIS A 62 8.52 4.02 1.27
C HIS A 62 7.80 2.96 0.41
N HIS A 63 8.49 2.35 -0.55
CA HIS A 63 7.89 1.35 -1.45
C HIS A 63 7.22 0.19 -0.70
N LEU A 64 7.89 -0.36 0.31
CA LEU A 64 7.32 -1.46 1.10
C LEU A 64 6.06 -1.05 1.89
N ALA A 65 5.88 0.23 2.25
CA ALA A 65 4.65 0.68 2.88
C ALA A 65 3.46 0.65 1.90
N HIS A 66 3.70 1.04 0.63
CA HIS A 66 2.73 0.85 -0.45
C HIS A 66 2.38 -0.62 -0.67
N ALA A 67 3.39 -1.49 -0.70
CA ALA A 67 3.17 -2.92 -0.85
C ALA A 67 2.34 -3.50 0.31
N MET A 68 2.63 -3.10 1.56
CA MET A 68 1.83 -3.49 2.72
C MET A 68 0.38 -3.02 2.61
N CYS A 69 0.13 -1.79 2.16
CA CYS A 69 -1.24 -1.29 1.97
C CYS A 69 -2.00 -2.10 0.91
N CYS A 70 -1.35 -2.41 -0.22
CA CYS A 70 -1.94 -3.24 -1.26
C CYS A 70 -2.32 -4.63 -0.73
N LEU A 71 -1.42 -5.29 -0.02
CA LEU A 71 -1.68 -6.62 0.56
C LEU A 71 -2.76 -6.58 1.65
N ALA A 72 -2.81 -5.51 2.44
CA ALA A 72 -3.87 -5.32 3.42
C ALA A 72 -5.25 -5.23 2.74
N PHE A 73 -5.38 -4.51 1.62
CA PHE A 73 -6.63 -4.45 0.87
C PHE A 73 -7.07 -5.82 0.35
N VAL A 74 -6.13 -6.64 -0.13
CA VAL A 74 -6.45 -8.01 -0.55
C VAL A 74 -7.00 -8.84 0.61
N VAL A 75 -6.35 -8.76 1.79
CA VAL A 75 -6.80 -9.48 3.00
C VAL A 75 -8.18 -9.01 3.45
N GLU A 76 -8.48 -7.71 3.36
CA GLU A 76 -9.79 -7.16 3.73
C GLU A 76 -10.90 -7.56 2.73
N GLU A 77 -10.60 -7.69 1.43
CA GLU A 77 -11.58 -8.11 0.42
C GLU A 77 -11.82 -9.63 0.40
N GLU A 78 -10.87 -10.43 0.88
CA GLU A 78 -11.05 -11.88 1.06
C GLU A 78 -11.95 -12.26 2.26
N ALA A 79 -12.28 -11.29 3.13
CA ALA A 79 -13.02 -11.49 4.38
C ALA A 79 -14.54 -11.33 4.23
#